data_AF-A0A6M2E753-F1
#
_entry.id   AF-A0A6M2E753-F1
#
_cell.length_a   1.000
_cell.length_b   1.000
_cell.length_c   1.000
_cell.angle_alpha   90.00
_cell.angle_beta   90.00
_cell.angle_gamma   90.00
#
_symmetry.space_group_name_H-M   'P 1'
#
loop_
_entity.id
_entity.type
_entity.pdbx_description
1 polymer ?
#
loop_
_entity_poly.entity_id
_entity_poly.type
_entity_poly.pdbx_seq_one_letter_code
_entity_poly.pdbx_strand_id
1 'polypeptide(L)'
;QTLGYWRQILMVTIPLMLLPLLSFEDAEKARCAYVVSIVGIYWIVEPIPLGATCLIPIVLYPILGVLTTERTCQLYMNDTNIMFLGTLIMAIAIEHSHLHQRIALKTLCLLGTSIKMVVFGLMFISMFLSIWINNVAITAMMMPVVNSLANELLRERRRSLSRGNIDVEGIAALRERAAKIAAAAAAAASGNIKVITHHDDEKDEPDVVVPTKVHSDRPVLDKATEHRIRALLYLSVLYGANTGTITTITSGASNVVFTFVIEELYKGRAPVDYVLWLFFCLPIALLATGLTFVAVVPFFFRCRSPNLGKKQVPTPLTAIRRNLRRSRA
;
A
#
# COMPACT_ATOMS: atom_id res chain seq x y z
N GLN A 1 -3.57 21.64 -22.50
CA GLN A 1 -4.45 22.78 -22.14
C GLN A 1 -5.94 22.49 -22.39
N THR A 2 -6.32 21.66 -23.37
CA THR A 2 -7.72 21.22 -23.61
C THR A 2 -8.35 20.38 -22.50
N LEU A 3 -7.53 19.72 -21.66
CA LEU A 3 -8.00 18.86 -20.56
C LEU A 3 -8.63 19.62 -19.36
N GLY A 4 -8.63 20.95 -19.35
CA GLY A 4 -9.23 21.75 -18.26
C GLY A 4 -10.66 22.23 -18.54
N TYR A 5 -10.98 22.56 -19.80
CA TYR A 5 -12.25 23.19 -20.16
C TYR A 5 -13.46 22.28 -19.98
N TRP A 6 -13.32 20.97 -20.22
CA TRP A 6 -14.43 20.02 -20.04
C TRP A 6 -14.94 19.99 -18.60
N ARG A 7 -14.07 20.12 -17.60
CA ARG A 7 -14.46 20.19 -16.17
C ARG A 7 -15.24 21.45 -15.85
N GLN A 8 -14.83 22.59 -16.40
CA GLN A 8 -15.52 23.87 -16.24
C GLN A 8 -16.89 23.86 -16.92
N ILE A 9 -16.99 23.28 -18.12
CA ILE A 9 -18.25 23.09 -18.83
C ILE A 9 -19.19 22.24 -17.97
N LEU A 10 -18.73 21.09 -17.50
CA LEU A 10 -19.53 20.18 -16.65
C LEU A 10 -20.03 20.84 -15.36
N MET A 11 -19.18 21.67 -14.73
CA MET A 11 -19.53 22.42 -13.53
C MET A 11 -20.72 23.38 -13.75
N VAL A 12 -20.92 23.89 -14.96
CA VAL A 12 -22.04 24.77 -15.27
C VAL A 12 -23.22 24.00 -15.86
N THR A 13 -22.95 23.01 -16.72
CA THR A 13 -24.00 22.28 -17.44
C THR A 13 -24.80 21.35 -16.54
N ILE A 14 -24.18 20.72 -15.54
CA ILE A 14 -24.88 19.76 -14.65
C ILE A 14 -25.95 20.47 -13.79
N PRO A 15 -25.66 21.58 -13.08
CA PRO A 15 -26.70 22.32 -12.36
C PRO A 15 -27.80 22.88 -13.26
N LEU A 16 -27.46 23.24 -14.51
CA LEU A 16 -28.41 23.75 -15.50
C LEU A 16 -29.34 22.64 -16.04
N MET A 17 -28.80 21.46 -16.30
CA MET A 17 -29.58 20.27 -16.71
C MET A 17 -30.53 19.80 -15.61
N LEU A 18 -30.16 19.94 -14.34
CA LEU A 18 -30.98 19.54 -13.19
C LEU A 18 -32.01 20.61 -12.76
N LEU A 19 -31.97 21.81 -13.35
CA LEU A 19 -32.84 22.94 -12.99
C LEU A 19 -34.35 22.64 -13.15
N PRO A 20 -34.82 21.84 -14.15
CA PRO A 20 -36.22 21.41 -14.23
C PRO A 20 -36.71 20.64 -12.99
N LEU A 21 -35.81 20.06 -12.19
CA LEU A 21 -36.14 19.36 -10.96
C LEU A 21 -36.70 20.32 -9.88
N LEU A 22 -36.50 21.63 -10.01
CA LEU A 22 -37.03 22.63 -9.08
C LEU A 22 -38.51 22.97 -9.35
N SER A 23 -39.09 22.51 -10.45
CA SER A 23 -40.46 22.85 -10.87
C SER A 23 -41.54 21.88 -10.36
N PHE A 24 -41.19 20.89 -9.53
CA PHE A 24 -42.15 19.95 -8.94
C PHE A 24 -42.98 20.61 -7.81
N GLU A 25 -44.23 20.14 -7.61
CA GLU A 25 -45.17 20.69 -6.62
C GLU A 25 -44.65 20.65 -5.17
N ASP A 26 -43.90 19.60 -4.81
CA ASP A 26 -43.24 19.48 -3.50
C ASP A 26 -41.93 20.31 -3.46
N ALA A 27 -42.06 21.63 -3.39
CA ALA A 27 -40.93 22.57 -3.52
C ALA A 27 -39.75 22.26 -2.58
N GLU A 28 -39.98 21.85 -1.33
CA GLU A 28 -38.92 21.56 -0.36
C GLU A 28 -38.14 20.27 -0.72
N LYS A 29 -38.86 19.19 -1.04
CA LYS A 29 -38.25 17.91 -1.44
C LYS A 29 -37.52 18.04 -2.78
N ALA A 30 -38.09 18.80 -3.72
CA ALA A 30 -37.51 19.09 -5.02
C ALA A 30 -36.17 19.83 -4.91
N ARG A 31 -36.10 20.87 -4.05
CA ARG A 31 -34.87 21.62 -3.77
C ARG A 31 -33.80 20.76 -3.10
N CYS A 32 -34.19 19.90 -2.16
CA CYS A 32 -33.28 18.96 -1.53
C CYS A 32 -32.72 17.94 -2.56
N ALA A 33 -33.61 17.34 -3.36
CA ALA A 33 -33.23 16.41 -4.42
C ALA A 33 -32.30 17.04 -5.46
N TYR A 34 -32.48 18.33 -5.78
CA TYR A 34 -31.61 19.08 -6.68
C TYR A 34 -30.17 19.15 -6.14
N VAL A 35 -30.00 19.56 -4.87
CA VAL A 35 -28.68 19.66 -4.23
C VAL A 35 -28.02 18.28 -4.13
N VAL A 36 -28.76 17.26 -3.68
CA VAL A 36 -28.25 15.89 -3.57
C VAL A 36 -27.82 15.34 -4.94
N SER A 37 -28.59 15.61 -5.99
CA SER A 37 -28.27 15.18 -7.36
C SER A 37 -26.99 15.86 -7.89
N ILE A 38 -26.82 17.16 -7.64
CA ILE A 38 -25.58 17.87 -8.03
C ILE A 38 -24.37 17.24 -7.33
N VAL A 39 -24.44 17.09 -6.00
CA VAL A 39 -23.34 16.52 -5.21
C VAL A 39 -23.03 15.09 -5.65
N GLY A 40 -24.06 14.27 -5.86
CA GLY A 40 -23.91 12.89 -6.30
C GLY A 40 -23.27 12.77 -7.68
N ILE A 41 -23.71 13.57 -8.65
CA ILE A 41 -23.09 13.58 -9.98
C ILE A 41 -21.66 14.12 -9.89
N TYR A 42 -21.39 15.14 -9.08
CA TYR A 42 -20.04 15.70 -8.91
C TYR A 42 -19.08 14.71 -8.26
N TRP A 43 -19.53 13.83 -7.37
CA TRP A 43 -18.69 12.75 -6.85
C TRP A 43 -18.31 11.71 -7.90
N ILE A 44 -19.17 11.46 -8.90
CA ILE A 44 -18.89 10.49 -9.97
C ILE A 44 -18.02 11.10 -11.07
N VAL A 45 -18.34 12.34 -11.47
CA VAL A 45 -17.72 13.03 -12.61
C VAL A 45 -16.46 13.80 -12.20
N GLU A 46 -16.33 14.12 -10.91
CA GLU A 46 -15.22 14.86 -10.29
C GLU A 46 -14.80 16.13 -11.07
N PRO A 47 -15.71 17.06 -11.40
CA PRO A 47 -15.35 18.30 -12.08
C PRO A 47 -14.49 19.22 -11.20
N ILE A 48 -14.74 19.19 -9.89
CA ILE A 48 -13.99 19.90 -8.84
C ILE A 48 -13.53 18.89 -7.77
N PRO A 49 -12.54 19.22 -6.92
CA PRO A 49 -12.06 18.33 -5.87
C PRO A 49 -13.20 17.84 -4.95
N LEU A 50 -13.13 16.59 -4.50
CA LEU A 50 -14.16 15.97 -3.65
C LEU A 50 -14.49 16.81 -2.40
N GLY A 51 -13.46 17.37 -1.74
CA GLY A 51 -13.65 18.24 -0.58
C GLY A 51 -14.46 19.51 -0.89
N ALA A 52 -14.24 20.13 -2.05
CA ALA A 52 -15.01 21.30 -2.48
C ALA A 52 -16.46 20.93 -2.84
N THR A 53 -16.65 19.78 -3.49
CA THR A 53 -17.99 19.23 -3.76
C THR A 53 -18.77 19.03 -2.46
N CYS A 54 -18.12 18.52 -1.41
CA CYS A 54 -18.76 18.34 -0.11
C CYS A 54 -19.16 19.66 0.56
N LEU A 55 -18.63 20.83 0.17
CA LEU A 55 -19.00 22.14 0.75
C LEU A 55 -20.17 22.81 0.01
N ILE A 56 -20.54 22.32 -1.18
CA ILE A 56 -21.64 22.85 -1.98
C ILE A 56 -22.96 22.96 -1.18
N PRO A 57 -23.37 21.95 -0.37
CA PRO A 57 -24.60 22.03 0.41
C PRO A 57 -24.64 23.18 1.42
N ILE A 58 -23.49 23.58 1.99
CA ILE A 58 -23.40 24.69 2.95
C ILE A 58 -23.90 26.00 2.33
N VAL A 59 -23.72 26.17 1.02
CA VAL A 59 -24.14 27.37 0.29
C VAL A 59 -25.50 27.18 -0.36
N LEU A 60 -25.74 26.03 -1.01
CA LEU A 60 -26.98 25.80 -1.74
C LEU A 60 -28.21 25.59 -0.84
N TYR A 61 -28.07 24.94 0.32
CA TYR A 61 -29.23 24.73 1.20
C TYR A 61 -29.80 26.04 1.76
N PRO A 62 -29.00 27.01 2.25
CA PRO A 62 -29.53 28.31 2.66
C PRO A 62 -30.11 29.13 1.51
N ILE A 63 -29.46 29.12 0.32
CA ILE A 63 -29.95 29.88 -0.85
C ILE A 63 -31.30 29.36 -1.34
N LEU A 64 -31.49 28.04 -1.36
CA LEU A 64 -32.75 27.42 -1.76
C LEU A 64 -33.79 27.40 -0.63
N GLY A 65 -33.43 27.83 0.59
CA GLY A 65 -34.31 27.82 1.75
C GLY A 65 -34.70 26.42 2.22
N VAL A 66 -33.80 25.44 2.06
CA VAL A 66 -34.00 24.04 2.50
C VAL A 66 -33.62 23.89 3.97
N LEU A 67 -32.42 24.34 4.35
CA LEU A 67 -31.94 24.39 5.73
C LEU A 67 -31.32 25.77 6.01
N THR A 68 -31.34 26.18 7.29
CA THR A 68 -30.61 27.38 7.73
C THR A 68 -29.09 27.14 7.69
N THR A 69 -28.31 28.21 7.53
CA THR A 69 -26.84 28.15 7.54
C THR A 69 -26.31 27.53 8.82
N GLU A 70 -26.87 27.92 9.97
CA GLU A 70 -26.48 27.38 11.28
C GLU A 70 -26.69 25.87 11.35
N ARG A 71 -27.89 25.39 10.98
CA ARG A 71 -28.20 23.96 11.02
C ARG A 71 -27.35 23.17 10.04
N THR A 72 -27.09 23.71 8.86
CA THR A 72 -26.25 23.08 7.85
C THR A 72 -24.81 22.94 8.36
N CYS A 73 -24.22 24.00 8.93
CA CYS A 73 -22.85 23.97 9.47
C CYS A 73 -22.71 23.02 10.67
N GLN A 74 -23.72 22.93 11.55
CA GLN A 74 -23.71 21.97 12.67
C GLN A 74 -23.53 20.52 12.19
N LEU A 75 -24.18 20.15 11.08
CA LEU A 75 -24.05 18.80 10.50
C LEU A 75 -22.65 18.49 9.94
N TYR A 76 -21.80 19.49 9.70
CA TYR A 76 -20.40 19.28 9.32
C TYR A 76 -19.48 19.14 10.54
N MET A 77 -19.86 19.70 11.69
CA MET A 77 -19.08 19.69 12.93
C MET A 77 -19.58 18.64 13.92
N ASN A 78 -19.75 17.41 13.45
CA ASN A 78 -20.09 16.27 14.31
C ASN A 78 -18.86 15.74 15.06
N ASP A 79 -19.10 15.12 16.21
CA ASP A 79 -18.07 14.53 17.08
C ASP A 79 -17.14 13.56 16.32
N THR A 80 -17.69 12.77 15.39
CA THR A 80 -16.91 11.84 14.56
C THR A 80 -15.89 12.55 13.66
N ASN A 81 -16.25 13.70 13.08
CA ASN A 81 -15.36 14.48 12.23
C ASN A 81 -14.24 15.13 13.06
N ILE A 82 -14.56 15.58 14.29
CA ILE A 82 -13.58 16.12 15.23
C ILE A 82 -12.61 15.03 15.69
N MET A 83 -13.11 13.82 16.01
CA MET A 83 -12.26 12.67 16.30
C MET A 83 -11.31 12.34 15.15
N PHE A 84 -11.82 12.33 13.91
CA PHE A 84 -11.00 12.10 12.72
C PHE A 84 -9.88 13.14 12.59
N LEU A 85 -10.20 14.44 12.78
CA LEU A 85 -9.20 15.51 12.80
C LEU A 85 -8.13 15.29 13.89
N GLY A 86 -8.55 14.91 15.10
CA GLY A 86 -7.65 14.59 16.21
C GLY A 86 -6.70 13.43 15.88
N THR A 87 -7.20 12.38 15.24
CA THR A 87 -6.34 11.26 14.79
C THR A 87 -5.40 11.63 13.67
N LEU A 88 -5.78 12.56 12.78
CA LEU A 88 -4.88 13.06 11.73
C LEU A 88 -3.72 13.85 12.36
N ILE A 89 -4.00 14.70 13.35
CA ILE A 89 -2.98 15.43 14.10
C ILE A 89 -2.05 14.44 14.84
N MET A 90 -2.61 13.43 15.50
CA MET A 90 -1.84 12.38 16.17
C MET A 90 -0.97 11.60 15.18
N ALA A 91 -1.49 11.25 14.01
CA ALA A 91 -0.75 10.55 12.96
C ALA A 91 0.46 11.38 12.50
N ILE A 92 0.26 12.69 12.24
CA ILE A 92 1.34 13.63 11.87
C ILE A 92 2.37 13.74 13.00
N ALA A 93 1.93 13.78 14.26
CA ALA A 93 2.85 13.81 15.41
C ALA A 93 3.69 12.53 15.52
N ILE A 94 3.08 11.35 15.32
CA ILE A 94 3.77 10.05 15.30
C ILE A 94 4.74 9.96 14.11
N GLU A 95 4.39 10.56 12.99
CA GLU A 95 5.23 10.66 11.80
C GLU A 95 6.48 11.50 12.08
N HIS A 96 6.31 12.70 12.62
CA HIS A 96 7.40 13.58 13.07
C HIS A 96 8.27 12.96 14.15
N SER A 97 7.70 12.12 15.01
CA SER A 97 8.44 11.43 16.08
C SER A 97 9.27 10.25 15.58
N HIS A 98 9.12 9.87 14.30
CA HIS A 98 9.78 8.71 13.69
C HIS A 98 9.53 7.39 14.45
N LEU A 99 8.47 7.31 15.25
CA LEU A 99 8.21 6.16 16.13
C LEU A 99 7.88 4.91 15.31
N HIS A 100 7.05 5.08 14.30
CA HIS A 100 6.69 4.07 13.33
C HIS A 100 7.93 3.43 12.66
N GLN A 101 9.00 4.22 12.48
CA GLN A 101 10.26 3.78 11.89
C GLN A 101 11.03 2.80 12.76
N ARG A 102 11.12 3.11 14.06
CA ARG A 102 11.82 2.26 15.04
C ARG A 102 11.12 0.90 15.18
N ILE A 103 9.80 0.90 15.15
CA ILE A 103 8.98 -0.30 15.26
C ILE A 103 9.16 -1.17 14.01
N ALA A 104 9.05 -0.58 12.82
CA ALA A 104 9.22 -1.28 11.53
C ALA A 104 10.61 -1.91 11.40
N LEU A 105 11.68 -1.20 11.80
CA LEU A 105 13.05 -1.73 11.76
C LEU A 105 13.20 -2.96 12.67
N LYS A 106 12.68 -2.89 13.90
CA LYS A 106 12.71 -4.02 14.83
C LYS A 106 11.93 -5.21 14.28
N THR A 107 10.77 -4.99 13.68
CA THR A 107 9.97 -6.08 13.12
C THR A 107 10.66 -6.73 11.93
N LEU A 108 11.18 -5.94 10.98
CA LEU A 108 11.82 -6.49 9.78
C LEU A 108 13.13 -7.23 10.09
N CYS A 109 13.92 -6.77 11.07
CA CYS A 109 15.11 -7.49 11.53
C CYS A 109 14.79 -8.85 12.18
N LEU A 110 13.56 -9.02 12.69
CA LEU A 110 13.04 -10.26 13.25
C LEU A 110 12.50 -11.21 12.18
N LEU A 111 12.06 -10.68 11.03
CA LEU A 111 11.49 -11.44 9.92
C LEU A 111 12.60 -11.92 8.97
N GLY A 112 12.65 -13.23 8.70
CA GLY A 112 13.76 -13.89 7.99
C GLY A 112 13.96 -13.47 6.52
N THR A 113 15.00 -14.01 5.88
CA THR A 113 15.52 -13.57 4.57
C THR A 113 14.85 -14.18 3.34
N SER A 114 13.81 -15.00 3.51
CA SER A 114 13.08 -15.56 2.37
C SER A 114 12.15 -14.51 1.75
N ILE A 115 12.00 -14.50 0.42
CA ILE A 115 11.09 -13.58 -0.30
C ILE A 115 9.67 -13.63 0.30
N LYS A 116 9.23 -14.81 0.75
CA LYS A 116 7.93 -14.98 1.42
C LYS A 116 7.86 -14.25 2.75
N MET A 117 8.92 -14.32 3.57
CA MET A 117 8.97 -13.62 4.87
C MET A 117 9.09 -12.11 4.70
N VAL A 118 9.82 -11.65 3.68
CA VAL A 118 9.88 -10.21 3.35
C VAL A 118 8.50 -9.70 2.93
N VAL A 119 7.79 -10.42 2.06
CA VAL A 119 6.42 -10.09 1.65
C VAL A 119 5.48 -10.07 2.85
N PHE A 120 5.55 -11.07 3.73
CA PHE A 120 4.75 -11.10 4.97
C PHE A 120 5.06 -9.89 5.87
N GLY A 121 6.34 -9.57 6.04
CA GLY A 121 6.77 -8.43 6.84
C GLY A 121 6.28 -7.10 6.29
N LEU A 122 6.35 -6.90 4.97
CA LEU A 122 5.81 -5.72 4.31
C LEU A 122 4.29 -5.61 4.48
N MET A 123 3.54 -6.72 4.34
CA MET A 123 2.09 -6.72 4.60
C MET A 123 1.78 -6.34 6.04
N PHE A 124 2.46 -6.96 7.00
CA PHE A 124 2.20 -6.75 8.42
C PHE A 124 2.55 -5.34 8.87
N ILE A 125 3.69 -4.80 8.44
CA ILE A 125 4.10 -3.44 8.76
C ILE A 125 3.10 -2.45 8.14
N SER A 126 2.72 -2.64 6.87
CA SER A 126 1.76 -1.76 6.19
C SER A 126 0.38 -1.79 6.87
N MET A 127 -0.07 -2.97 7.31
CA MET A 127 -1.29 -3.13 8.10
C MET A 127 -1.19 -2.37 9.43
N PHE A 128 -0.11 -2.58 10.19
CA PHE A 128 0.08 -1.91 11.47
C PHE A 128 0.11 -0.39 11.35
N LEU A 129 0.79 0.14 10.33
CA LEU A 129 0.80 1.58 10.07
C LEU A 129 -0.60 2.09 9.67
N SER A 130 -1.37 1.28 8.93
CA SER A 130 -2.71 1.67 8.44
C SER A 130 -3.80 1.61 9.48
N ILE A 131 -3.51 1.14 10.68
CA ILE A 131 -4.37 1.32 11.84
C ILE A 131 -4.45 2.81 12.23
N TRP A 132 -3.37 3.56 12.03
CA TRP A 132 -3.20 4.93 12.53
C TRP A 132 -3.14 5.98 11.44
N ILE A 133 -2.60 5.63 10.26
CA ILE A 133 -2.39 6.53 9.14
C ILE A 133 -3.31 6.10 7.98
N ASN A 134 -3.80 7.06 7.20
CA ASN A 134 -4.64 6.77 6.02
C ASN A 134 -3.84 6.00 4.94
N ASN A 135 -4.51 5.07 4.28
CA ASN A 135 -4.07 4.20 3.20
C ASN A 135 -3.22 4.92 2.14
N VAL A 136 -3.67 6.11 1.71
CA VAL A 136 -3.00 6.88 0.65
C VAL A 136 -1.63 7.37 1.12
N ALA A 137 -1.53 7.87 2.35
CA ALA A 137 -0.28 8.35 2.91
C ALA A 137 0.72 7.19 3.10
N ILE A 138 0.27 6.05 3.62
CA ILE A 138 1.15 4.88 3.78
C ILE A 138 1.65 4.36 2.44
N THR A 139 0.76 4.27 1.45
CA THR A 139 1.15 3.83 0.12
C THR A 139 2.20 4.78 -0.45
N ALA A 140 1.98 6.09 -0.40
CA ALA A 140 2.95 7.08 -0.85
C ALA A 140 4.30 6.96 -0.13
N MET A 141 4.29 6.78 1.19
CA MET A 141 5.49 6.61 2.01
C MET A 141 6.23 5.30 1.70
N MET A 142 5.52 4.20 1.47
CA MET A 142 6.07 2.86 1.25
C MET A 142 6.51 2.61 -0.20
N MET A 143 6.04 3.38 -1.19
CA MET A 143 6.44 3.22 -2.59
C MET A 143 7.97 3.33 -2.83
N PRO A 144 8.68 4.39 -2.37
CA PRO A 144 10.14 4.49 -2.54
C PRO A 144 10.90 3.36 -1.81
N VAL A 145 10.34 2.90 -0.70
CA VAL A 145 10.85 1.78 0.13
C VAL A 145 10.82 0.48 -0.67
N VAL A 146 9.65 0.14 -1.17
CA VAL A 146 9.42 -1.07 -1.94
C VAL A 146 10.27 -1.06 -3.19
N ASN A 147 10.41 0.09 -3.85
CA ASN A 147 11.27 0.21 -5.02
C ASN A 147 12.74 -0.08 -4.69
N SER A 148 13.24 0.49 -3.60
CA SER A 148 14.63 0.29 -3.14
C SER A 148 14.88 -1.16 -2.72
N LEU A 149 13.97 -1.73 -1.94
CA LEU A 149 14.02 -3.13 -1.48
C LEU A 149 13.91 -4.11 -2.65
N ALA A 150 13.01 -3.85 -3.60
CA ALA A 150 12.87 -4.67 -4.80
C ALA A 150 14.16 -4.67 -5.63
N ASN A 151 14.77 -3.50 -5.83
CA ASN A 151 16.03 -3.40 -6.58
C ASN A 151 17.16 -4.18 -5.89
N GLU A 152 17.32 -4.08 -4.57
CA GLU A 152 18.39 -4.82 -3.87
C GLU A 152 18.12 -6.34 -3.84
N LEU A 153 16.87 -6.77 -3.60
CA LEU A 153 16.50 -8.19 -3.66
C LEU A 153 16.76 -8.80 -5.05
N LEU A 154 16.45 -8.05 -6.11
CA LEU A 154 16.68 -8.50 -7.49
C LEU A 154 18.16 -8.50 -7.86
N ARG A 155 18.93 -7.50 -7.42
CA ARG A 155 20.39 -7.46 -7.56
C ARG A 155 21.02 -8.67 -6.89
N GLU A 156 20.64 -8.96 -5.65
CA GLU A 156 21.16 -10.11 -4.92
C GLU A 156 20.76 -11.44 -5.56
N ARG A 157 19.51 -11.56 -6.01
CA ARG A 157 19.06 -12.75 -6.74
C ARG A 157 19.84 -12.95 -8.04
N ARG A 158 20.20 -11.88 -8.74
CA ARG A 158 21.07 -11.93 -9.93
C ARG A 158 22.50 -12.35 -9.56
N ARG A 159 23.06 -11.84 -8.44
CA ARG A 159 24.38 -12.25 -7.93
C ARG A 159 24.40 -13.73 -7.53
N SER A 160 23.39 -14.22 -6.83
CA SER A 160 23.32 -15.63 -6.39
C SER A 160 23.14 -16.60 -7.56
N LEU A 161 22.38 -16.21 -8.60
CA LEU A 161 22.30 -16.95 -9.87
C LEU A 161 23.66 -16.99 -10.59
N SER A 162 24.42 -15.90 -10.54
CA SER A 162 25.75 -15.82 -11.16
C SER A 162 26.84 -16.59 -10.41
N ARG A 163 26.72 -16.75 -9.07
CA ARG A 163 27.71 -17.45 -8.25
C ARG A 163 27.50 -18.96 -8.15
N GLY A 164 26.34 -19.49 -8.52
CA GLY A 164 26.04 -20.91 -8.39
C GLY A 164 25.94 -21.35 -6.92
N ASN A 165 24.71 -21.34 -6.39
CA ASN A 165 24.31 -21.88 -5.08
C ASN A 165 25.06 -21.37 -3.83
N ILE A 166 24.55 -20.23 -3.32
CA ILE A 166 24.48 -19.73 -1.93
C ILE A 166 25.75 -19.83 -1.07
N ASP A 167 26.42 -18.69 -0.94
CA ASP A 167 27.25 -18.39 0.22
C ASP A 167 26.40 -17.73 1.32
N VAL A 168 26.55 -18.22 2.56
CA VAL A 168 25.77 -17.82 3.74
C VAL A 168 26.05 -16.36 4.13
N GLU A 169 27.23 -15.85 3.77
CA GLU A 169 27.64 -14.45 3.97
C GLU A 169 26.83 -13.45 3.14
N GLY A 170 26.37 -13.83 1.94
CA GLY A 170 25.52 -12.97 1.11
C GLY A 170 24.18 -12.67 1.80
N ILE A 171 23.55 -13.71 2.36
CA ILE A 171 22.25 -13.60 3.05
C ILE A 171 22.35 -12.73 4.32
N ALA A 172 23.49 -12.76 5.03
CA ALA A 172 23.74 -11.89 6.18
C ALA A 172 23.95 -10.42 5.75
N ALA A 173 24.67 -10.18 4.66
CA ALA A 173 24.79 -8.84 4.07
C ALA A 173 23.45 -8.32 3.52
N LEU A 174 22.60 -9.20 2.97
CA LEU A 174 21.22 -8.94 2.55
C LEU A 174 20.36 -8.53 3.74
N ARG A 175 20.52 -9.22 4.89
CA ARG A 175 19.83 -8.88 6.14
C ARG A 175 20.18 -7.45 6.58
N GLU A 176 21.47 -7.11 6.60
CA GLU A 176 21.93 -5.80 7.03
C GLU A 176 21.52 -4.69 6.03
N ARG A 177 21.59 -4.97 4.72
CA ARG A 177 21.24 -4.01 3.66
C ARG A 177 19.73 -3.84 3.49
N ALA A 178 18.93 -4.90 3.56
CA ALA A 178 17.47 -4.80 3.54
C ALA A 178 16.95 -4.12 4.81
N ALA A 179 17.55 -4.38 5.98
CA ALA A 179 17.26 -3.64 7.19
C ALA A 179 17.65 -2.16 7.08
N LYS A 180 18.81 -1.82 6.48
CA LYS A 180 19.23 -0.43 6.23
C LYS A 180 18.36 0.28 5.19
N ILE A 181 17.96 -0.39 4.11
CA ILE A 181 17.06 0.16 3.08
C ILE A 181 15.65 0.34 3.64
N ALA A 182 15.16 -0.59 4.46
CA ALA A 182 13.90 -0.46 5.21
C ALA A 182 13.99 0.62 6.31
N ALA A 183 15.16 0.85 6.90
CA ALA A 183 15.42 1.96 7.81
C ALA A 183 15.42 3.32 7.09
N ALA A 184 16.09 3.41 5.94
CA ALA A 184 16.10 4.58 5.07
C ALA A 184 14.71 4.90 4.51
N ALA A 185 13.93 3.85 4.27
CA ALA A 185 12.53 3.89 3.89
C ALA A 185 11.60 4.45 4.96
N ALA A 186 11.83 4.04 6.20
CA ALA A 186 11.14 4.61 7.31
C ALA A 186 11.51 6.10 7.46
N ALA A 187 12.78 6.46 7.27
CA ALA A 187 13.27 7.85 7.26
C ALA A 187 12.74 8.71 6.10
N ALA A 188 12.55 8.13 4.90
CA ALA A 188 12.03 8.82 3.71
C ALA A 188 10.56 9.27 3.83
N ALA A 189 9.82 8.71 4.79
CA ALA A 189 8.47 9.14 5.12
C ALA A 189 8.38 10.59 5.62
N SER A 190 9.50 11.22 6.01
CA SER A 190 9.51 12.59 6.59
C SER A 190 10.04 13.69 5.65
N GLY A 191 10.03 13.45 4.33
CA GLY A 191 10.26 14.52 3.34
C GLY A 191 11.67 15.10 3.28
N ASN A 192 12.67 14.49 3.92
CA ASN A 192 14.05 14.95 3.80
C ASN A 192 15.01 13.77 3.70
N ILE A 193 15.32 13.35 2.47
CA ILE A 193 16.59 12.78 2.03
C ILE A 193 16.59 12.83 0.50
N LYS A 194 17.60 13.51 -0.07
CA LYS A 194 17.97 13.37 -1.48
C LYS A 194 18.09 11.87 -1.77
N VAL A 195 17.28 11.38 -2.71
CA VAL A 195 17.53 10.09 -3.36
C VAL A 195 18.99 10.15 -3.81
N ILE A 196 19.86 9.43 -3.11
CA ILE A 196 21.17 9.08 -3.66
C ILE A 196 20.83 8.12 -4.79
N THR A 197 20.48 8.71 -5.94
CA THR A 197 20.85 8.14 -7.22
C THR A 197 22.35 7.99 -7.09
N HIS A 198 22.79 6.75 -6.89
CA HIS A 198 24.16 6.43 -7.20
C HIS A 198 24.30 6.78 -8.68
N HIS A 199 24.82 7.98 -8.92
CA HIS A 199 25.39 8.38 -10.19
C HIS A 199 26.38 7.27 -10.52
N ASP A 200 26.18 6.67 -11.70
CA ASP A 200 27.20 5.91 -12.38
C ASP A 200 28.51 6.73 -12.32
N ASP A 201 29.52 6.18 -11.65
CA ASP A 201 30.94 6.57 -11.54
C ASP A 201 31.40 6.01 -10.16
N GLU A 202 32.35 5.11 -9.98
CA GLU A 202 33.55 4.76 -10.74
C GLU A 202 34.17 3.51 -10.05
N LYS A 203 35.06 2.82 -10.79
CA LYS A 203 36.13 1.88 -10.37
C LYS A 203 35.79 0.39 -10.31
N ASP A 204 36.03 -0.24 -11.47
CA ASP A 204 36.53 -1.60 -11.59
C ASP A 204 37.71 -1.83 -10.62
N GLU A 205 37.50 -2.61 -9.56
CA GLU A 205 38.61 -3.32 -8.93
C GLU A 205 38.99 -4.49 -9.84
N PRO A 206 40.29 -4.69 -10.15
CA PRO A 206 40.69 -5.71 -11.09
C PRO A 206 40.57 -7.08 -10.42
N ASP A 207 39.47 -7.79 -10.67
CA ASP A 207 39.46 -9.24 -10.54
C ASP A 207 40.54 -9.76 -11.48
N VAL A 208 41.61 -10.34 -10.92
CA VAL A 208 42.61 -11.09 -11.68
C VAL A 208 41.91 -12.33 -12.25
N VAL A 209 41.29 -12.16 -13.42
CA VAL A 209 40.65 -13.24 -14.17
C VAL A 209 41.68 -13.84 -15.11
N VAL A 210 42.20 -15.01 -14.75
CA VAL A 210 42.85 -15.90 -15.73
C VAL A 210 41.78 -16.32 -16.76
N PRO A 211 41.97 -16.07 -18.07
CA PRO A 211 40.92 -16.29 -19.05
C PRO A 211 40.93 -17.76 -19.50
N THR A 212 40.03 -18.56 -18.96
CA THR A 212 39.68 -19.86 -19.57
C THR A 212 38.40 -19.67 -20.39
N LYS A 213 38.49 -19.96 -21.69
CA LYS A 213 37.47 -19.70 -22.72
C LYS A 213 36.06 -20.19 -22.35
N VAL A 214 35.11 -19.30 -22.65
CA VAL A 214 33.65 -19.32 -22.47
C VAL A 214 32.95 -20.35 -23.36
N HIS A 215 32.09 -21.21 -22.78
CA HIS A 215 30.65 -21.30 -23.13
C HIS A 215 29.91 -22.25 -22.17
N SER A 216 29.02 -21.72 -21.32
CA SER A 216 27.86 -22.47 -20.82
C SER A 216 26.86 -21.51 -20.17
N ASP A 217 25.67 -21.41 -20.77
CA ASP A 217 24.42 -20.82 -20.24
C ASP A 217 24.45 -20.40 -18.76
N ARG A 218 24.84 -19.15 -18.47
CA ARG A 218 24.60 -18.59 -17.13
C ARG A 218 23.09 -18.39 -16.99
N PRO A 219 22.43 -18.83 -15.90
CA PRO A 219 21.01 -18.62 -15.73
C PRO A 219 20.74 -17.13 -15.49
N VAL A 220 20.39 -16.41 -16.57
CA VAL A 220 19.94 -15.02 -16.49
C VAL A 220 18.56 -15.00 -15.84
N LEU A 221 18.36 -14.14 -14.84
CA LEU A 221 17.05 -13.94 -14.24
C LEU A 221 16.09 -13.42 -15.33
N ASP A 222 15.06 -14.21 -15.62
CA ASP A 222 14.04 -13.85 -16.60
C ASP A 222 13.32 -12.55 -16.21
N LYS A 223 13.15 -11.64 -17.17
CA LYS A 223 12.50 -10.33 -16.97
C LYS A 223 11.08 -10.49 -16.43
N ALA A 224 10.35 -11.53 -16.82
CA ALA A 224 9.01 -11.79 -16.28
C ALA A 224 9.06 -12.18 -14.80
N THR A 225 10.08 -12.92 -14.37
CA THR A 225 10.28 -13.26 -12.95
C THR A 225 10.64 -12.01 -12.14
N GLU A 226 11.49 -11.14 -12.69
CA GLU A 226 11.82 -9.84 -12.09
C GLU A 226 10.57 -8.98 -11.89
N HIS A 227 9.75 -8.82 -12.93
CA HIS A 227 8.51 -8.05 -12.86
C HIS A 227 7.53 -8.62 -11.82
N ARG A 228 7.38 -9.95 -11.74
CA ARG A 228 6.51 -10.60 -10.74
C ARG A 228 6.97 -10.36 -9.30
N ILE A 229 8.28 -10.42 -9.04
CA ILE A 229 8.81 -10.13 -7.69
C ILE A 229 8.53 -8.67 -7.33
N ARG A 230 8.74 -7.72 -8.24
CA ARG A 230 8.39 -6.31 -7.99
C ARG A 230 6.91 -6.14 -7.71
N ALA A 231 6.06 -6.68 -8.59
CA ALA A 231 4.61 -6.61 -8.44
C ALA A 231 4.14 -7.19 -7.11
N LEU A 232 4.71 -8.34 -6.69
CA LEU A 232 4.40 -8.96 -5.41
C LEU A 232 4.75 -8.07 -4.22
N LEU A 233 5.90 -7.39 -4.26
CA LEU A 233 6.30 -6.47 -3.19
C LEU A 233 5.40 -5.23 -3.13
N TYR A 234 5.06 -4.62 -4.27
CA TYR A 234 4.11 -3.50 -4.30
C TYR A 234 2.72 -3.90 -3.82
N LEU A 235 2.23 -5.05 -4.28
CA LEU A 235 0.91 -5.56 -3.95
C LEU A 235 0.80 -5.95 -2.47
N SER A 236 1.91 -6.39 -1.86
CA SER A 236 1.98 -6.69 -0.43
C SER A 236 1.70 -5.45 0.43
N VAL A 237 2.25 -4.30 0.08
CA VAL A 237 2.00 -3.04 0.77
C VAL A 237 0.55 -2.59 0.59
N LEU A 238 0.02 -2.66 -0.64
CA LEU A 238 -1.36 -2.25 -0.93
C LEU A 238 -2.38 -3.09 -0.15
N TYR A 239 -2.21 -4.42 -0.13
CA TYR A 239 -3.09 -5.29 0.64
C TYR A 239 -2.94 -5.11 2.15
N GLY A 240 -1.70 -4.97 2.64
CA GLY A 240 -1.46 -4.71 4.05
C GLY A 240 -2.11 -3.41 4.50
N ALA A 241 -1.94 -2.32 3.75
CA ALA A 241 -2.57 -1.05 4.06
C ALA A 241 -4.10 -1.19 4.11
N ASN A 242 -4.73 -1.76 3.08
CA ASN A 242 -6.19 -1.93 3.05
C ASN A 242 -6.74 -2.82 4.17
N THR A 243 -6.02 -3.87 4.59
CA THR A 243 -6.46 -4.69 5.74
C THR A 243 -6.27 -3.96 7.05
N GLY A 244 -5.30 -3.05 7.18
CA GLY A 244 -5.16 -2.21 8.37
C GLY A 244 -6.30 -1.19 8.52
N THR A 245 -6.81 -0.65 7.41
CA THR A 245 -7.92 0.34 7.37
C THR A 245 -9.21 -0.13 8.03
N ILE A 246 -9.48 -1.42 8.07
CA ILE A 246 -10.73 -1.91 8.68
C ILE A 246 -10.66 -1.87 10.22
N THR A 247 -9.46 -1.73 10.78
CA THR A 247 -9.17 -1.96 12.20
C THR A 247 -9.67 -0.84 13.11
N THR A 248 -9.68 0.40 12.64
CA THR A 248 -10.07 1.58 13.44
C THR A 248 -11.10 2.41 12.70
N ILE A 249 -11.97 3.09 13.46
CA ILE A 249 -13.00 3.98 12.89
C ILE A 249 -12.34 5.08 12.04
N THR A 250 -11.18 5.57 12.45
CA THR A 250 -10.53 6.75 11.86
C THR A 250 -9.60 6.44 10.69
N SER A 251 -9.21 5.19 10.48
CA SER A 251 -8.29 4.84 9.39
C SER A 251 -8.97 4.83 8.01
N GLY A 252 -10.29 4.60 7.96
CA GLY A 252 -11.07 4.53 6.72
C GLY A 252 -12.27 5.45 6.71
N ALA A 253 -12.44 6.20 5.62
CA ALA A 253 -13.61 7.09 5.45
C ALA A 253 -14.94 6.32 5.51
N SER A 254 -15.00 5.10 4.97
CA SER A 254 -16.18 4.24 5.05
C SER A 254 -16.56 3.87 6.48
N ASN A 255 -15.58 3.70 7.38
CA ASN A 255 -15.84 3.36 8.77
C ASN A 255 -16.46 4.54 9.52
N VAL A 256 -15.95 5.75 9.28
CA VAL A 256 -16.51 7.01 9.79
C VAL A 256 -17.96 7.20 9.32
N VAL A 257 -18.22 6.97 8.04
CA VAL A 257 -19.58 7.07 7.49
C VAL A 257 -20.49 6.01 8.10
N PHE A 258 -19.99 4.79 8.31
CA PHE A 258 -20.77 3.73 8.96
C PHE A 258 -21.17 4.12 10.39
N THR A 259 -20.24 4.65 11.19
CA THR A 259 -20.55 5.07 12.56
C THR A 259 -21.61 6.16 12.58
N PHE A 260 -21.50 7.12 11.66
CA PHE A 260 -22.50 8.18 11.49
C PHE A 260 -23.90 7.61 11.16
N VAL A 261 -23.97 6.67 10.21
CA VAL A 261 -25.25 6.05 9.81
C VAL A 261 -25.87 5.24 10.96
N ILE A 262 -25.08 4.50 11.73
CA ILE A 262 -25.59 3.72 12.86
C ILE A 262 -26.10 4.65 13.97
N GLU A 263 -25.37 5.71 14.28
CA GLU A 263 -25.77 6.68 15.30
C GLU A 263 -27.10 7.35 14.94
N GLU A 264 -27.27 7.76 13.68
CA GLU A 264 -28.49 8.38 13.17
C GLU A 264 -29.68 7.40 13.15
N LEU A 265 -29.50 6.18 12.65
CA LEU A 265 -30.58 5.20 12.50
C LEU A 265 -31.01 4.58 13.85
N TYR A 266 -30.06 4.30 14.73
CA TYR A 266 -30.30 3.54 15.95
C TYR A 266 -30.33 4.40 17.22
N LYS A 267 -30.07 5.71 17.14
CA LYS A 267 -30.21 6.70 18.23
C LYS A 267 -29.64 6.22 19.57
N GLY A 268 -28.45 5.61 19.54
CA GLY A 268 -27.76 5.10 20.72
C GLY A 268 -28.19 3.71 21.23
N ARG A 269 -29.08 2.98 20.53
CA ARG A 269 -29.40 1.57 20.88
C ARG A 269 -28.24 0.59 20.63
N ALA A 270 -27.26 0.99 19.81
CA ALA A 270 -26.05 0.23 19.53
C ALA A 270 -24.86 1.22 19.48
N PRO A 271 -24.35 1.68 20.64
CA PRO A 271 -23.23 2.60 20.68
C PRO A 271 -21.99 1.91 20.08
N VAL A 272 -21.41 2.55 19.08
CA VAL A 272 -20.19 2.07 18.42
C VAL A 272 -19.01 2.86 18.96
N ASP A 273 -18.46 2.37 20.07
CA ASP A 273 -17.28 2.98 20.66
C ASP A 273 -16.00 2.61 19.89
N TYR A 274 -15.04 3.53 19.90
CA TYR A 274 -13.74 3.34 19.25
C TYR A 274 -13.01 2.07 19.70
N VAL A 275 -13.02 1.82 21.01
CA VAL A 275 -12.35 0.66 21.61
C VAL A 275 -13.07 -0.64 21.26
N LEU A 276 -14.40 -0.63 21.26
CA LEU A 276 -15.22 -1.79 20.90
C LEU A 276 -14.99 -2.17 19.43
N TRP A 277 -15.00 -1.17 18.54
CA TRP A 277 -14.67 -1.35 17.13
C TRP A 277 -13.28 -1.95 16.94
N LEU A 278 -12.28 -1.39 17.62
CA LEU A 278 -10.89 -1.86 17.54
C LEU A 278 -10.78 -3.35 17.91
N PHE A 279 -11.34 -3.74 19.05
CA PHE A 279 -11.26 -5.15 19.49
C PHE A 279 -12.08 -6.10 18.61
N PHE A 280 -13.16 -5.62 18.01
CA PHE A 280 -13.95 -6.41 17.07
C PHE A 280 -13.23 -6.59 15.73
N CYS A 281 -12.65 -5.52 15.18
CA CYS A 281 -12.05 -5.51 13.85
C CYS A 281 -10.59 -5.97 13.80
N LEU A 282 -9.81 -5.79 14.87
CA LEU A 282 -8.38 -6.18 14.89
C LEU A 282 -8.16 -7.68 14.62
N PRO A 283 -8.91 -8.63 15.24
CA PRO A 283 -8.80 -10.05 14.90
C PRO A 283 -9.14 -10.33 13.43
N ILE A 284 -10.17 -9.66 12.91
CA ILE A 284 -10.60 -9.78 11.51
C ILE A 284 -9.49 -9.28 10.57
N ALA A 285 -8.87 -8.15 10.88
CA ALA A 285 -7.77 -7.57 10.11
C ALA A 285 -6.53 -8.47 10.09
N LEU A 286 -6.17 -9.06 11.25
CA LEU A 286 -5.06 -10.01 11.33
C LEU A 286 -5.34 -11.28 10.52
N LEU A 287 -6.54 -11.84 10.64
CA LEU A 287 -6.96 -13.00 9.87
C LEU A 287 -7.00 -12.70 8.36
N ALA A 288 -7.57 -11.56 7.97
CA ALA A 288 -7.64 -11.12 6.58
C ALA A 288 -6.25 -10.89 5.99
N THR A 289 -5.31 -10.33 6.75
CA THR A 289 -3.91 -10.15 6.34
C THR A 289 -3.23 -11.50 6.12
N GLY A 290 -3.41 -12.45 7.05
CA GLY A 290 -2.91 -13.82 6.92
C GLY A 290 -3.51 -14.57 5.72
N LEU A 291 -4.83 -14.45 5.51
CA LEU A 291 -5.53 -15.06 4.37
C LEU A 291 -5.04 -14.47 3.06
N THR A 292 -4.88 -13.14 2.99
CA THR A 292 -4.37 -12.45 1.80
C THR A 292 -2.94 -12.88 1.49
N PHE A 293 -2.09 -13.03 2.52
CA PHE A 293 -0.74 -13.57 2.35
C PHE A 293 -0.77 -14.99 1.74
N VAL A 294 -1.62 -15.87 2.27
CA VAL A 294 -1.80 -17.25 1.79
C VAL A 294 -2.47 -17.30 0.41
N ALA A 295 -3.22 -16.29 -0.01
CA ALA A 295 -3.79 -16.22 -1.35
C ALA A 295 -2.77 -15.70 -2.37
N VAL A 296 -2.12 -14.58 -2.05
CA VAL A 296 -1.23 -13.85 -2.96
C VAL A 296 0.07 -14.61 -3.20
N VAL A 297 0.71 -15.14 -2.15
CA VAL A 297 2.01 -15.81 -2.30
C VAL A 297 1.89 -17.06 -3.19
N PRO A 298 1.02 -18.04 -2.94
CA PRO A 298 0.86 -19.20 -3.81
C PRO A 298 0.40 -18.81 -5.21
N PHE A 299 -0.49 -17.84 -5.39
CA PHE A 299 -0.92 -17.41 -6.73
C PHE A 299 0.27 -16.94 -7.60
N PHE A 300 1.15 -16.11 -7.05
CA PHE A 300 2.32 -15.61 -7.77
C PHE A 300 3.45 -16.65 -7.92
N PHE A 301 3.62 -17.56 -6.96
CA PHE A 301 4.64 -18.63 -7.03
C PHE A 301 4.17 -19.88 -7.81
N ARG A 302 2.86 -20.11 -7.98
CA ARG A 302 2.26 -21.24 -8.69
C ARG A 302 2.18 -21.02 -10.20
N CYS A 303 2.32 -19.78 -10.67
CA CYS A 303 2.44 -19.43 -12.11
C CYS A 303 3.77 -19.84 -12.75
N ARG A 304 4.23 -21.07 -12.50
CA ARG A 304 5.54 -21.63 -12.86
C ARG A 304 6.60 -21.17 -11.86
N SER A 305 6.89 -22.04 -10.88
CA SER A 305 8.26 -22.15 -10.38
C SER A 305 9.15 -22.11 -11.62
N PRO A 306 10.18 -21.24 -11.71
CA PRO A 306 11.23 -21.54 -12.66
C PRO A 306 11.63 -22.98 -12.32
N ASN A 307 11.77 -23.85 -13.31
CA ASN A 307 12.25 -25.20 -13.12
C ASN A 307 13.67 -25.13 -12.53
N LEU A 308 13.79 -24.80 -11.24
CA LEU A 308 14.97 -25.02 -10.45
C LEU A 308 14.93 -26.50 -10.09
N GLY A 309 15.70 -27.30 -10.84
CA GLY A 309 16.07 -28.64 -10.40
C GLY A 309 15.38 -29.83 -11.05
N LYS A 310 14.92 -29.73 -12.31
CA LYS A 310 14.77 -30.93 -13.17
C LYS A 310 15.80 -30.96 -14.30
N LYS A 311 17.06 -30.72 -13.95
CA LYS A 311 18.17 -31.54 -14.46
C LYS A 311 18.87 -32.04 -13.22
N GLN A 312 18.80 -33.36 -13.00
CA GLN A 312 19.63 -34.06 -12.03
C GLN A 312 21.09 -33.68 -12.32
N VAL A 313 21.64 -32.73 -11.58
CA VAL A 313 23.08 -32.64 -11.42
C VAL A 313 23.43 -33.90 -10.61
N PRO A 314 24.30 -34.79 -11.10
CA PRO A 314 24.71 -35.93 -10.32
C PRO A 314 25.31 -35.38 -9.03
N THR A 315 24.76 -35.82 -7.90
CA THR A 315 25.34 -35.58 -6.58
C THR A 315 26.86 -35.79 -6.66
N PRO A 316 27.72 -34.99 -6.02
CA PRO A 316 29.17 -35.27 -6.00
C PRO A 316 29.49 -36.71 -5.57
N LEU A 317 28.62 -37.29 -4.72
CA LEU A 317 28.63 -38.71 -4.36
C LEU A 317 28.41 -39.67 -5.54
N THR A 318 27.57 -39.36 -6.54
CA THR A 318 27.38 -40.20 -7.73
C THR A 318 28.57 -40.12 -8.69
N ALA A 319 29.24 -38.96 -8.80
CA ALA A 319 30.48 -38.82 -9.57
C ALA A 319 31.65 -39.58 -8.90
N ILE A 320 31.78 -39.49 -7.58
CA ILE A 320 32.76 -40.24 -6.78
C ILE A 320 32.50 -41.76 -6.88
N ARG A 321 31.24 -42.20 -6.81
CA ARG A 321 30.86 -43.62 -6.96
C ARG A 321 31.13 -44.17 -8.37
N ARG A 322 31.09 -43.32 -9.40
CA ARG A 322 31.41 -43.68 -10.79
C ARG A 322 32.92 -43.82 -11.02
N ASN A 323 33.73 -42.94 -10.41
CA ASN A 323 35.19 -43.04 -10.44
C ASN A 323 35.72 -44.22 -9.61
N LEU A 324 35.14 -44.51 -8.44
CA LEU A 324 35.48 -45.70 -7.65
C LEU A 324 35.15 -47.02 -8.35
N ARG A 325 34.10 -47.07 -9.19
CA ARG A 325 33.80 -48.24 -10.02
C ARG A 325 34.73 -48.40 -11.22
N ARG A 326 35.24 -47.31 -11.79
CA ARG A 326 36.23 -47.35 -12.87
C ARG A 326 37.65 -47.68 -12.40
N SER A 327 37.96 -47.47 -11.13
CA SER A 327 39.26 -47.83 -10.54
C SER A 327 39.33 -49.29 -10.04
N ARG A 328 38.24 -50.05 -10.15
CA ARG A 328 38.13 -51.46 -9.73
C ARG A 328 37.83 -52.44 -10.89
N ALA A 329 37.81 -51.94 -12.13
CA ALA A 329 37.75 -52.75 -13.35
C ALA A 329 39.08 -52.55 -14.10
#